data_AF-A0A399ZY88-F1
#
_entry.id   AF-A0A399ZY88-F1
#
_cell.length_a   1.000
_cell.length_b   1.000
_cell.length_c   1.000
_cell.angle_alpha   90.00
_cell.angle_beta   90.00
_cell.angle_gamma   90.00
#
_symmetry.space_group_name_H-M   'P 1'
#
loop_
_entity.id
_entity.type
_entity.pdbx_description
1 polymer ?
#
loop_
_entity_poly.entity_id
_entity_poly.type
_entity_poly.pdbx_seq_one_letter_code
_entity_poly.pdbx_strand_id
1 'polypeptide(L)'
;MTLSEIIQDLYALDARLRAFELKYGVTSGDFYQLYQQGLLDDDGYEQSTEFTRWASAYSLKQKRLAAFEAASRQFVQQLKPHLSTQALHLTPNPALMQA
;
A
#
# COMPACT_ATOMS: atom_id res chain seq x y z
N MET A 1 -13.12 6.65 3.79
CA MET A 1 -11.92 6.07 4.40
C MET A 1 -11.17 7.15 5.15
N THR A 2 -10.95 6.94 6.44
CA THR A 2 -10.09 7.78 7.29
C THR A 2 -8.62 7.45 7.05
N LEU A 3 -7.72 8.31 7.51
CA LEU A 3 -6.28 8.05 7.44
C LEU A 3 -5.88 6.81 8.25
N SER A 4 -6.52 6.59 9.40
CA SER A 4 -6.32 5.41 10.24
C SER A 4 -6.73 4.12 9.51
N GLU A 5 -7.90 4.12 8.87
CA GLU A 5 -8.37 2.97 8.06
C GLU A 5 -7.41 2.67 6.91
N ILE A 6 -6.86 3.69 6.23
CA ILE A 6 -5.88 3.48 5.14
C ILE A 6 -4.60 2.81 5.68
N ILE A 7 -4.10 3.25 6.83
CA ILE A 7 -2.88 2.70 7.44
C ILE A 7 -3.13 1.25 7.90
N GLN A 8 -4.28 0.96 8.51
CA GLN A 8 -4.64 -0.40 8.91
C GLN A 8 -4.82 -1.33 7.71
N ASP A 9 -5.48 -0.85 6.64
CA ASP A 9 -5.58 -1.57 5.36
C ASP A 9 -4.19 -1.89 4.80
N LEU A 10 -3.25 -0.94 4.83
CA LEU A 10 -1.88 -1.16 4.35
C LEU A 10 -1.19 -2.28 5.12
N TYR A 11 -1.29 -2.31 6.45
CA TYR A 11 -0.72 -3.39 7.26
C TYR A 11 -1.35 -4.75 6.96
N ALA A 12 -2.67 -4.81 6.81
CA ALA A 12 -3.37 -6.04 6.46
C ALA A 12 -2.96 -6.55 5.07
N LEU A 13 -2.82 -5.64 4.10
CA LEU A 13 -2.36 -5.96 2.75
C LEU A 13 -0.92 -6.42 2.73
N ASP A 14 -0.02 -5.79 3.50
CA ASP A 14 1.38 -6.21 3.62
C ASP A 14 1.51 -7.62 4.21
N ALA A 15 0.75 -7.93 5.26
CA ALA A 15 0.74 -9.27 5.84
C ALA A 15 0.26 -10.32 4.83
N ARG A 16 -0.79 -10.01 4.06
CA ARG A 16 -1.33 -10.90 3.02
C ARG A 16 -0.33 -11.12 1.89
N LEU A 17 0.29 -10.06 1.39
CA LEU A 17 1.26 -10.14 0.29
C LEU A 17 2.51 -10.92 0.72
N ARG A 18 2.98 -10.70 1.94
CA ARG A 18 4.12 -11.44 2.50
C ARG A 18 3.90 -12.95 2.52
N ALA A 19 2.66 -13.42 2.75
CA ALA A 19 2.36 -14.84 2.71
C ALA A 19 2.59 -15.44 1.30
N PHE A 20 2.23 -14.71 0.24
CA PHE A 20 2.49 -15.14 -1.13
C PHE A 20 3.99 -15.05 -1.48
N GLU A 21 4.65 -13.97 -1.10
CA GLU A 21 6.09 -13.80 -1.33
C GLU A 21 6.92 -14.90 -0.66
N LEU A 22 6.56 -15.29 0.57
CA LEU A 22 7.17 -16.42 1.26
C LEU A 22 6.87 -17.77 0.59
N LYS A 23 5.66 -17.95 0.07
CA LYS A 23 5.25 -19.20 -0.60
C LYS A 23 5.99 -19.39 -1.93
N TYR A 24 6.18 -18.32 -2.69
CA TYR A 24 6.69 -18.39 -4.07
C TYR A 24 8.12 -17.91 -4.26
N GLY A 25 8.71 -17.19 -3.29
CA GLY A 25 10.05 -16.63 -3.41
C GLY A 25 10.17 -15.50 -4.44
N VAL A 26 9.05 -14.89 -4.83
CA VAL A 26 8.97 -13.81 -5.82
C VAL A 26 8.37 -12.58 -5.16
N THR A 27 8.90 -11.39 -5.45
CA THR A 27 8.33 -10.14 -4.93
C THR A 27 6.92 -9.91 -5.50
N SER A 28 6.02 -9.29 -4.74
CA SER A 28 4.68 -8.97 -5.27
C SER A 28 4.73 -8.06 -6.51
N GLY A 29 5.78 -7.25 -6.64
CA GLY A 29 6.01 -6.40 -7.81
C GLY A 29 6.32 -7.21 -9.06
N ASP A 30 7.31 -8.10 -8.98
CA ASP A 30 7.70 -8.94 -10.11
C ASP A 30 6.58 -9.91 -10.50
N PHE A 31 5.92 -10.52 -9.51
CA PHE A 31 4.74 -11.33 -9.71
C PHE A 31 3.66 -10.56 -10.48
N TYR A 32 3.37 -9.33 -10.08
CA TYR A 32 2.32 -8.53 -10.72
C TYR A 32 2.67 -8.16 -12.16
N GLN A 33 3.94 -7.88 -12.46
CA GLN A 33 4.37 -7.66 -13.84
C GLN A 33 4.16 -8.90 -14.72
N LEU A 34 4.57 -10.09 -14.23
CA LEU A 34 4.35 -11.35 -14.93
C LEU A 34 2.86 -11.64 -15.13
N TYR A 35 2.04 -11.43 -14.10
CA TYR A 35 0.59 -11.59 -14.15
C TYR A 35 -0.04 -10.67 -15.20
N GLN A 36 0.34 -9.38 -15.23
CA GLN A 36 -0.18 -8.42 -16.20
C GLN A 36 0.23 -8.74 -17.65
N GLN A 37 1.37 -9.41 -17.85
CA GLN A 37 1.86 -9.82 -19.16
C GLN A 37 1.27 -11.16 -19.62
N GLY A 38 0.51 -11.87 -18.79
CA GLY A 38 0.00 -13.21 -19.10
C GLY A 38 1.10 -14.27 -19.20
N LEU A 39 2.23 -14.07 -18.49
CA LEU A 39 3.38 -14.98 -18.50
C LEU A 39 3.33 -16.06 -17.40
N LEU A 40 2.28 -16.06 -16.59
CA LEU A 40 2.09 -17.04 -15.54
C LEU A 40 1.29 -18.21 -16.09
N ASP A 41 1.84 -19.41 -15.94
CA ASP A 41 1.10 -20.65 -16.13
C ASP A 41 0.07 -20.79 -14.98
N ASP A 42 -1.21 -20.67 -15.32
CA ASP A 42 -2.33 -20.71 -14.39
C ASP A 42 -3.36 -21.78 -14.75
N ASP A 43 -2.93 -22.85 -15.43
CA ASP A 43 -3.75 -23.93 -15.98
C ASP A 43 -4.64 -24.65 -14.94
N GLY A 44 -4.36 -24.49 -13.64
CA GLY A 44 -5.19 -24.97 -12.53
C GLY A 44 -6.12 -23.90 -11.93
N TYR A 45 -7.40 -24.23 -11.71
CA TYR A 45 -8.40 -23.33 -11.10
C TYR A 45 -7.97 -22.74 -9.74
N GLU A 46 -7.33 -23.54 -8.89
CA GLU A 46 -6.83 -23.07 -7.59
C GLU A 46 -5.67 -22.07 -7.75
N GLN A 47 -4.79 -22.29 -8.73
CA GLN A 47 -3.64 -21.45 -9.03
C GLN A 47 -4.07 -20.11 -9.64
N SER A 48 -4.96 -20.14 -10.63
CA SER A 48 -5.53 -18.92 -11.24
C SER A 48 -6.31 -18.07 -10.23
N THR A 49 -7.07 -18.72 -9.33
CA THR A 49 -7.76 -18.03 -8.22
C THR A 49 -6.75 -17.38 -7.27
N GLU A 50 -5.67 -18.07 -6.92
CA GLU A 50 -4.67 -17.53 -6.02
C GLU A 50 -3.89 -16.37 -6.65
N PHE A 51 -3.48 -16.49 -7.91
CA PHE A 51 -2.80 -15.42 -8.64
C PHE A 51 -3.67 -14.18 -8.77
N THR A 52 -4.96 -14.37 -9.07
CA THR A 52 -5.94 -13.28 -9.08
C THR A 52 -6.05 -12.60 -7.72
N ARG A 53 -6.05 -13.36 -6.62
CA ARG A 53 -6.08 -12.83 -5.24
C ARG A 53 -4.81 -12.05 -4.91
N TRP A 54 -3.64 -12.55 -5.31
CA TRP A 54 -2.37 -11.87 -5.09
C TRP A 54 -2.32 -10.55 -5.88
N ALA A 55 -2.63 -10.60 -7.18
CA ALA A 55 -2.65 -9.42 -8.05
C ALA A 55 -3.63 -8.35 -7.55
N SER A 56 -4.82 -8.77 -7.12
CA SER A 56 -5.82 -7.87 -6.56
C SER A 56 -5.34 -7.22 -5.25
N ALA A 57 -4.72 -7.99 -4.36
CA ALA A 57 -4.17 -7.46 -3.10
C ALA A 57 -3.05 -6.45 -3.38
N TYR A 58 -2.16 -6.75 -4.33
CA TYR A 58 -1.06 -5.85 -4.67
C TYR A 58 -1.55 -4.55 -5.32
N SER A 59 -2.49 -4.65 -6.26
CA SER A 59 -3.14 -3.48 -6.87
C SER A 59 -3.86 -2.62 -5.82
N LEU A 60 -4.56 -3.24 -4.87
CA LEU A 60 -5.21 -2.51 -3.78
C LEU A 60 -4.20 -1.83 -2.86
N LYS A 61 -3.08 -2.49 -2.52
CA LYS A 61 -1.99 -1.88 -1.74
C LYS A 61 -1.45 -0.63 -2.43
N GLN A 62 -1.19 -0.68 -3.74
CA GLN A 62 -0.72 0.50 -4.48
C GLN A 62 -1.71 1.66 -4.38
N LYS A 63 -3.02 1.40 -4.52
CA LYS A 63 -4.06 2.43 -4.38
C LYS A 63 -4.09 3.03 -2.97
N ARG A 64 -3.98 2.20 -1.93
CA ARG A 64 -3.94 2.64 -0.53
C ARG A 64 -2.68 3.44 -0.22
N LEU A 65 -1.53 3.01 -0.74
CA LEU A 65 -0.27 3.71 -0.59
C LEU A 65 -0.34 5.09 -1.25
N ALA A 66 -0.84 5.18 -2.48
CA ALA A 66 -1.03 6.46 -3.17
C ALA A 66 -1.95 7.42 -2.39
N ALA A 67 -3.03 6.90 -1.79
CA ALA A 67 -3.93 7.68 -0.93
C ALA A 67 -3.22 8.14 0.35
N PHE A 68 -2.45 7.27 1.00
CA PHE A 68 -1.67 7.62 2.18
C PHE A 68 -0.62 8.69 1.88
N GLU A 69 0.12 8.54 0.78
CA GLU A 69 1.10 9.53 0.34
C GLU A 69 0.46 10.88 0.02
N ALA A 70 -0.72 10.90 -0.59
CA ALA A 70 -1.45 12.13 -0.85
C ALA A 70 -1.83 12.85 0.45
N ALA A 71 -2.36 12.10 1.43
CA ALA A 71 -2.66 12.64 2.76
C ALA A 71 -1.40 13.13 3.49
N SER A 72 -0.29 12.39 3.39
CA SER A 72 1.01 12.76 3.95
C SER A 72 1.53 14.07 3.33
N ARG A 73 1.50 14.18 1.99
CA ARG A 73 1.90 15.41 1.28
C ARG A 73 1.06 16.61 1.71
N GLN A 74 -0.25 16.44 1.84
CA GLN A 74 -1.14 17.49 2.33
C GLN A 74 -0.78 17.92 3.76
N PHE A 75 -0.55 16.96 4.66
CA PHE A 75 -0.16 17.28 6.04
C PHE A 75 1.19 18.01 6.09
N VAL A 76 2.19 17.54 5.34
CA VAL A 76 3.50 18.20 5.24
C VAL A 76 3.35 19.63 4.67
N GLN A 77 2.48 19.85 3.68
CA GLN A 77 2.20 21.18 3.14
C GLN A 77 1.57 22.11 4.18
N GLN A 78 0.73 21.61 5.08
CA GLN A 78 0.12 22.39 6.16
C GLN A 78 1.12 22.78 7.26
N LEU A 79 2.21 22.02 7.43
CA LEU A 79 3.26 22.34 8.40
C LEU A 79 4.24 23.42 7.89
N LYS A 80 4.41 23.54 6.57
CA LYS A 80 5.33 24.50 5.92
C LYS A 80 5.01 26.01 6.05
N PRO A 81 3.76 26.51 6.18
CA PRO A 81 3.47 27.95 6.25
C PRO A 81 4.04 28.62 7.51
N HIS A 82 4.37 27.83 8.54
CA HIS A 82 4.93 28.31 9.80
C HIS A 82 6.45 28.48 9.79
N LEU A 83 7.11 28.33 8.63
CA LEU A 83 8.55 28.46 8.48
C LEU A 83 8.94 29.92 8.19
N SER A 84 9.02 30.76 9.23
CA SER A 84 9.63 32.09 9.09
C SER A 84 11.15 32.01 9.05
N THR A 85 11.76 31.09 9.79
CA THR A 85 13.20 30.78 9.74
C THR A 85 13.46 29.53 10.58
N GLN A 86 14.11 28.53 9.97
CA GLN A 86 14.69 27.31 10.57
C GLN A 86 13.73 26.21 11.08
N ALA A 87 13.83 25.06 10.39
CA ALA A 87 13.32 23.72 10.70
C ALA A 87 11.79 23.51 10.76
N LEU A 88 11.32 22.49 10.02
CA LEU A 88 9.94 22.01 10.06
C LEU A 88 9.71 21.25 11.37
N HIS A 89 8.83 21.77 12.24
CA HIS A 89 8.41 21.05 13.44
C HIS A 89 7.30 20.03 13.08
N LEU A 90 7.63 18.74 13.12
CA LEU A 90 6.66 17.67 12.88
C LEU A 90 5.82 17.43 14.14
N THR A 91 4.54 17.79 14.10
CA THR A 91 3.58 17.49 15.16
C THR A 91 2.81 16.20 14.85
N PRO A 92 2.22 15.53 15.87
CA PRO A 92 1.30 14.43 15.64
C PRO A 92 0.15 14.84 14.71
N ASN A 93 -0.20 13.99 13.75
CA ASN A 93 -1.29 14.29 12.83
C ASN A 93 -2.64 14.20 13.57
N PRO A 94 -3.41 15.29 13.68
CA PRO A 94 -4.67 15.30 14.42
C PRO A 94 -5.70 14.34 13.83
N ALA A 95 -5.64 14.03 12.54
CA ALA A 95 -6.51 13.05 11.89
C ALA A 95 -6.30 11.60 12.39
N LEU A 96 -5.19 11.33 13.07
CA LEU A 96 -4.90 10.04 13.71
C LEU A 96 -5.16 10.04 15.22
N MET A 97 -5.37 11.21 15.83
CA MET A 97 -5.63 11.32 17.27
C MET A 97 -7.12 11.19 17.62
N GLN A 98 -8.01 11.34 16.64
CA GLN A 98 -9.46 11.27 16.80
C GLN A 98 -10.04 9.90 16.39
N ALA A 99 -9.18 8.94 16.03
CA ALA A 99 -9.56 7.64 15.50
C ALA A 99 -9.44 6.53 16.54
#